data_AF-A0A7W1RS01-F1
#
_entry.id   AF-A0A7W1RS01-F1
#
_cell.length_a   1.000
_cell.length_b   1.000
_cell.length_c   1.000
_cell.angle_alpha   90.00
_cell.angle_beta   90.00
_cell.angle_gamma   90.00
#
_symmetry.space_group_name_H-M   'P 1'
#
loop_
_entity.id
_entity.type
_entity.pdbx_description
1 polymer ?
#
loop_
_entity_poly.entity_id
_entity_poly.type
_entity_poly.pdbx_seq_one_letter_code
_entity_poly.pdbx_strand_id
1 'polypeptide(L)'
;MGTPGRRARAIAVSALAAVLEGREVVVCAGPGGVGKTTSAAAIGLAMAARGRRVAVLTIDPARRLADSLGLEEIGGEERRVDP
;
A
#
# COMPACT_ATOMS: atom_id res chain seq x y z
N MET A 1 -1.23 23.87 -16.65
CA MET A 1 -1.59 22.78 -17.58
C MET A 1 -1.23 21.45 -16.90
N GLY A 2 -2.22 20.72 -16.36
CA GLY A 2 -1.97 19.52 -15.56
C GLY A 2 -1.40 18.37 -16.40
N THR A 3 -0.35 17.71 -15.93
CA THR A 3 0.29 16.59 -16.63
C THR A 3 -0.70 15.43 -16.83
N PRO A 4 -0.86 14.90 -18.06
CA PRO A 4 -1.84 13.86 -18.39
C PRO A 4 -1.80 12.63 -17.46
N GLY A 5 -0.61 12.27 -16.96
CA GLY A 5 -0.41 11.13 -16.08
C GLY A 5 -1.07 11.25 -14.70
N ARG A 6 -1.29 12.46 -14.18
CA ARG A 6 -1.87 12.65 -12.83
C ARG A 6 -3.35 12.26 -12.78
N ARG A 7 -4.09 12.53 -13.86
CA ARG A 7 -5.52 12.17 -13.97
C ARG A 7 -5.71 10.66 -14.14
N ALA A 8 -4.95 10.03 -15.03
CA ALA A 8 -5.00 8.58 -15.23
C ALA A 8 -4.67 7.81 -13.94
N ARG A 9 -3.66 8.26 -13.19
CA ARG A 9 -3.29 7.65 -11.89
C ARG A 9 -4.37 7.82 -10.84
N ALA A 10 -5.02 8.98 -10.76
CA ALA A 10 -6.15 9.20 -9.86
C ALA A 10 -7.34 8.27 -10.17
N ILE A 11 -7.67 8.10 -11.46
CA ILE A 11 -8.74 7.20 -11.91
C ILE A 11 -8.42 5.75 -11.55
N ALA A 12 -7.19 5.30 -11.78
CA ALA A 12 -6.76 3.94 -11.43
C ALA A 12 -6.89 3.67 -9.92
N VAL A 13 -6.48 4.62 -9.07
CA VAL A 13 -6.61 4.47 -7.61
C VAL A 13 -8.08 4.47 -7.18
N SER A 14 -8.95 5.30 -7.78
CA SER A 14 -10.38 5.27 -7.46
C SER A 14 -11.05 3.95 -7.86
N ALA A 15 -10.70 3.41 -9.03
CA ALA A 15 -11.22 2.13 -9.49
C ALA A 15 -10.77 0.98 -8.57
N LEU A 16 -9.49 0.98 -8.17
CA LEU A 16 -8.98 0.00 -7.22
C LEU A 16 -9.67 0.13 -5.86
N ALA A 17 -9.86 1.35 -5.35
CA ALA A 17 -10.56 1.57 -4.08
C ALA A 17 -12.00 1.01 -4.10
N ALA A 18 -12.71 1.14 -5.22
CA ALA A 18 -14.04 0.55 -5.39
C ALA A 18 -14.00 -1.00 -5.35
N VAL A 19 -13.00 -1.63 -5.96
CA VAL A 19 -12.82 -3.10 -5.90
C VAL A 19 -12.53 -3.59 -4.48
N LEU A 20 -11.81 -2.78 -3.70
CA LEU A 20 -11.43 -3.07 -2.32
C LEU A 20 -12.54 -2.74 -1.30
N GLU A 21 -13.64 -2.14 -1.74
CA GLU A 21 -14.75 -1.81 -0.86
C GLU A 21 -15.37 -3.07 -0.26
N GLY A 22 -15.64 -3.03 1.06
CA GLY A 22 -16.12 -4.18 1.82
C GLY A 22 -15.13 -5.33 2.00
N ARG A 23 -13.86 -5.19 1.56
CA ARG A 23 -12.82 -6.21 1.79
C ARG A 23 -12.09 -5.96 3.10
N GLU A 24 -11.92 -7.01 3.88
CA GLU A 24 -11.19 -6.98 5.15
C GLU A 24 -9.71 -7.35 4.98
N VAL A 25 -9.43 -8.30 4.07
CA VAL A 25 -8.09 -8.81 3.79
C VAL A 25 -7.79 -8.71 2.30
N VAL A 26 -6.61 -8.19 1.97
CA VAL A 26 -6.09 -8.07 0.60
C VAL A 26 -4.71 -8.69 0.57
N VAL A 27 -4.49 -9.66 -0.33
CA VAL A 27 -3.20 -10.33 -0.48
C VAL A 27 -2.59 -9.95 -1.83
N CYS A 28 -1.45 -9.25 -1.81
CA CYS A 28 -0.65 -9.00 -3.01
C CYS A 28 0.26 -10.20 -3.27
N ALA A 29 -0.09 -11.04 -4.25
CA ALA A 29 0.64 -12.27 -4.60
C ALA A 29 1.22 -12.23 -6.01
N GLY A 30 2.24 -13.06 -6.28
CA GLY A 30 2.95 -13.13 -7.56
C GLY A 30 4.44 -13.46 -7.42
N PRO A 31 5.17 -13.62 -8.55
CA PRO A 31 6.60 -13.95 -8.57
C PRO A 31 7.50 -12.97 -7.82
N GLY A 32 8.76 -13.35 -7.57
CA GLY A 32 9.76 -12.46 -6.98
C GLY A 32 9.98 -11.19 -7.82
N GLY A 33 10.14 -10.04 -7.18
CA GLY A 33 10.49 -8.78 -7.88
C GLY A 33 9.35 -8.04 -8.59
N VAL A 34 8.11 -8.57 -8.64
CA VAL A 34 6.98 -7.93 -9.36
C VAL A 34 6.34 -6.73 -8.64
N GLY A 35 6.90 -6.29 -7.50
CA GLY A 35 6.41 -5.11 -6.77
C GLY A 35 5.27 -5.36 -5.78
N LYS A 36 5.15 -6.58 -5.23
CA LYS A 36 4.09 -6.94 -4.25
C LYS A 36 4.12 -6.04 -3.01
N THR A 37 5.28 -5.92 -2.37
CA THR A 37 5.47 -5.14 -1.15
C THR A 37 5.17 -3.66 -1.40
N THR A 38 5.67 -3.12 -2.51
CA THR A 38 5.40 -1.75 -2.95
C THR A 38 3.92 -1.52 -3.20
N SER A 39 3.24 -2.48 -3.84
CA SER A 39 1.80 -2.38 -4.12
C SER A 39 0.98 -2.46 -2.83
N ALA A 40 1.33 -3.37 -1.92
CA ALA A 40 0.68 -3.49 -0.62
C ALA A 40 0.82 -2.21 0.22
N ALA A 41 2.03 -1.63 0.29
CA ALA A 41 2.28 -0.36 0.95
C ALA A 41 1.47 0.79 0.32
N ALA A 42 1.49 0.91 -1.00
CA ALA A 42 0.75 1.95 -1.73
C ALA A 42 -0.77 1.82 -1.56
N ILE A 43 -1.31 0.60 -1.60
CA ILE A 43 -2.74 0.33 -1.36
C ILE A 43 -3.09 0.70 0.07
N GLY A 44 -2.30 0.24 1.06
CA GLY A 44 -2.54 0.53 2.46
C GLY A 44 -2.56 2.02 2.76
N LEU A 45 -1.56 2.75 2.25
CA LEU A 45 -1.48 4.21 2.36
C LEU A 45 -2.68 4.89 1.71
N ALA A 46 -3.05 4.47 0.49
CA ALA A 46 -4.18 5.05 -0.24
C ALA A 46 -5.53 4.82 0.48
N MET A 47 -5.69 3.70 1.17
CA MET A 47 -6.89 3.40 1.96
C MET A 47 -6.87 4.13 3.31
N ALA A 48 -5.71 4.24 3.96
CA ALA A 48 -5.52 5.05 5.17
C ALA A 48 -5.84 6.52 4.93
N ALA A 49 -5.36 7.10 3.82
CA ALA A 49 -5.68 8.46 3.39
C ALA A 49 -7.19 8.68 3.11
N ARG A 50 -7.96 7.60 2.92
CA ARG A 50 -9.43 7.62 2.79
C ARG A 50 -10.16 7.37 4.12
N GLY A 51 -9.45 7.42 5.24
CA GLY A 51 -10.01 7.27 6.59
C GLY A 51 -10.19 5.81 7.04
N ARG A 52 -9.68 4.82 6.29
CA ARG A 52 -9.71 3.42 6.72
C ARG A 52 -8.59 3.16 7.73
N ARG A 53 -8.86 2.40 8.78
CA ARG A 53 -7.81 1.85 9.64
C ARG A 53 -7.24 0.60 8.95
N VAL A 54 -5.98 0.66 8.54
CA VAL A 54 -5.32 -0.40 7.76
C VAL A 54 -4.03 -0.82 8.44
N ALA A 55 -3.75 -2.12 8.43
CA ALA A 55 -2.45 -2.67 8.73
C ALA A 55 -1.83 -3.21 7.44
N VAL A 56 -0.58 -2.85 7.17
CA VAL A 56 0.21 -3.44 6.07
C VAL A 56 1.24 -4.36 6.70
N LEU A 57 1.22 -5.62 6.29
CA LEU A 57 2.10 -6.66 6.80
C LEU A 57 2.91 -7.26 5.65
N THR A 58 4.13 -7.67 5.96
CA THR A 58 4.96 -8.44 5.05
C THR A 58 5.51 -9.68 5.73
N ILE A 59 5.76 -10.72 4.94
CA ILE A 59 6.31 -12.01 5.40
C ILE A 59 7.78 -12.15 4.97
N ASP A 60 8.27 -11.26 4.11
CA ASP A 60 9.70 -11.17 3.76
C ASP A 60 10.48 -10.43 4.88
N PRO A 61 11.81 -10.59 5.00
CA PRO A 61 12.58 -9.86 6.00
C PRO A 61 12.25 -8.36 5.92
N ALA A 62 11.86 -7.78 7.05
CA ALA A 62 11.09 -6.53 7.22
C ALA A 62 11.59 -5.30 6.42
N ARG A 63 12.83 -5.36 5.94
CA ARG A 63 13.50 -4.30 5.18
C ARG A 63 12.72 -3.81 3.97
N ARG A 64 12.09 -4.69 3.18
CA ARG A 64 11.39 -4.26 1.94
C ARG A 64 10.16 -3.40 2.21
N LEU A 65 9.46 -3.66 3.31
CA LEU A 65 8.31 -2.85 3.70
C LEU A 65 8.77 -1.52 4.31
N ALA A 66 9.80 -1.54 5.16
CA ALA A 66 10.41 -0.33 5.71
C ALA A 66 10.86 0.61 4.59
N ASP A 67 11.60 0.09 3.60
CA ASP A 67 12.05 0.83 2.42
C ASP A 67 10.85 1.43 1.64
N SER A 68 9.77 0.67 1.47
CA SER A 68 8.58 1.12 0.71
C SER A 68 7.80 2.21 1.44
N LEU A 69 7.89 2.26 2.77
CA LEU A 69 7.24 3.26 3.63
C LEU A 69 8.17 4.42 4.01
N GLY A 70 9.44 4.38 3.61
CA GLY A 70 10.43 5.40 3.99
C GLY A 70 10.81 5.36 5.48
N LEU A 71 10.76 4.18 6.09
CA LEU A 71 11.10 3.95 7.50
C LEU A 71 12.49 3.31 7.61
N GLU A 72 13.19 3.57 8.71
CA GLU A 72 14.49 2.92 8.98
C GLU A 72 14.33 1.42 9.27
N GLU A 73 13.31 1.05 10.06
CA GLU A 73 13.04 -0.33 10.45
C GLU A 73 11.56 -0.56 10.78
N ILE A 74 11.11 -1.81 10.58
CA ILE A 74 9.84 -2.34 11.06
C ILE A 74 10.11 -3.59 11.90
N GLY A 75 9.61 -3.60 13.13
CA GLY A 75 9.73 -4.74 14.06
C GLY A 75 8.64 -5.80 13.86
N GLY A 76 8.59 -6.76 14.78
CA GLY A 76 7.57 -7.83 14.78
C GLY A 76 6.23 -7.44 15.41
N GLU A 77 6.11 -6.23 15.94
CA GLU A 77 4.89 -5.69 16.56
C GLU A 77 4.29 -4.58 15.69
N GLU A 78 3.00 -4.34 15.84
CA GLU A 78 2.32 -3.28 15.10
C GLU A 78 2.84 -1.89 15.51
N ARG A 79 3.17 -1.09 14.50
CA ARG A 79 3.60 0.30 14.68
C ARG A 79 2.65 1.22 13.94
N ARG A 80 2.14 2.25 14.61
CA ARG A 80 1.41 3.32 13.94
C ARG A 80 2.39 4.18 13.13
N VAL A 81 2.01 4.49 11.90
CA VAL A 81 2.76 5.34 10.97
C VAL A 81 1.82 6.42 10.48
N ASP A 82 2.32 7.65 10.37
CA ASP A 82 1.55 8.75 9.79
C ASP A 82 1.46 8.59 8.27
N PRO A 83 0.30 8.92 7.65
CA PRO A 83 0.11 8.83 6.21
C PRO A 83 0.82 9.95 5.42
#